data_AF-A0A1V4JZN1-F1
#
_entry.id   AF-A0A1V4JZN1-F1
#
_cell.length_a   1.000
_cell.length_b   1.000
_cell.length_c   1.000
_cell.angle_alpha   90.00
_cell.angle_beta   90.00
_cell.angle_gamma   90.00
#
_symmetry.space_group_name_H-M   'P 1'
#
loop_
_entity.id
_entity.type
_entity.pdbx_description
1 polymer ?
#
loop_
_entity_poly.entity_id
_entity_poly.type
_entity_poly.pdbx_seq_one_letter_code
_entity_poly.pdbx_strand_id
1 'polypeptide(L)'
;MGARSGPARRGVPGAVKQEEGWPVAMEQCTELEWAVQVLVNNFDKYSSHRCCCKKPRRITKKEFRKMLSHELNHMLTDTGNRRAADKLICDLDENKDGRISFEEYWTLIGGIASPIAQIIRQQEQGVKLTK
;
A
#
# COMPACT_ATOMS: atom_id res chain seq x y z
N MET A 1 31.06 59.10 13.32
CA MET A 1 31.28 57.65 13.56
C MET A 1 29.93 57.06 13.95
N GLY A 2 29.22 56.21 13.23
CA GLY A 2 29.43 55.42 12.03
C GLY A 2 28.34 54.36 12.10
N ALA A 3 27.20 54.61 11.44
CA ALA A 3 26.04 53.72 11.46
C ALA A 3 26.41 52.37 10.84
N ARG A 4 26.30 51.28 11.60
CA ARG A 4 26.42 49.92 11.07
C ARG A 4 25.03 49.40 10.73
N SER A 5 24.56 49.82 9.55
CA SER A 5 23.45 49.18 8.85
C SER A 5 23.96 47.89 8.21
N GLY A 6 23.73 46.75 8.86
CA GLY A 6 23.93 45.44 8.24
C GLY A 6 22.73 45.08 7.35
N PRO A 7 22.93 44.58 6.11
CA PRO A 7 21.80 44.25 5.27
C PRO A 7 21.06 43.03 5.81
N ALA A 8 19.75 43.20 6.01
CA ALA A 8 18.80 42.12 6.20
C ALA A 8 18.85 41.17 5.00
N ARG A 9 19.38 39.96 5.19
CA ARG A 9 19.27 38.89 4.19
C ARG A 9 17.80 38.47 4.11
N ARG A 10 17.07 39.09 3.19
CA ARG A 10 15.74 38.68 2.76
C ARG A 10 15.93 37.49 1.80
N GLY A 11 16.00 36.29 2.38
CA GLY A 11 15.96 35.03 1.65
C GLY A 11 14.54 34.62 1.35
N VAL A 12 14.32 34.12 0.14
CA VAL A 12 13.05 33.81 -0.53
C VAL A 12 12.17 32.81 0.27
N PRO A 13 10.84 32.96 0.29
CA PRO A 13 9.93 31.92 0.79
C PRO A 13 9.97 30.71 -0.15
N GLY A 14 10.45 29.57 0.34
CA GLY A 14 10.56 28.38 -0.47
C GLY A 14 11.60 27.38 0.04
N ALA A 15 11.51 27.02 1.32
CA ALA A 15 12.20 25.84 1.82
C ALA A 15 11.17 24.72 1.99
N VAL A 16 10.70 24.17 0.86
CA VAL A 16 10.17 22.81 0.85
C VAL A 16 11.37 21.88 0.96
N LYS A 17 11.71 21.50 2.18
CA LYS A 17 12.75 20.51 2.45
C LYS A 17 12.07 19.24 2.94
N GLN A 18 11.63 18.40 2.01
CA GLN A 18 11.63 16.95 2.15
C GLN A 18 11.33 16.33 0.78
N GLU A 19 12.38 16.06 0.00
CA GLU A 19 12.28 15.01 -1.02
C GLU A 19 12.48 13.67 -0.32
N GLU A 20 11.45 12.83 -0.45
CA GLU A 20 11.51 11.48 -1.02
C GLU A 20 12.86 10.73 -0.97
N GLY A 21 12.81 9.51 -0.45
CA GLY A 21 13.85 8.49 -0.66
C GLY A 21 14.42 7.93 0.63
N TRP A 22 13.85 6.85 1.14
CA TRP A 22 14.53 6.06 2.16
C TRP A 22 15.70 5.31 1.52
N PRO A 23 16.94 5.46 2.01
CA PRO A 23 18.05 4.64 1.58
C PRO A 23 17.94 3.31 2.36
N VAL A 24 17.11 2.40 1.88
CA VAL A 24 17.22 1.01 2.33
C VAL A 24 18.32 0.41 1.48
N ALA A 25 19.42 0.05 2.13
CA ALA A 25 20.57 -0.61 1.53
C ALA A 25 20.07 -1.70 0.55
N MET A 26 20.35 -1.49 -0.73
CA MET A 26 20.10 -2.45 -1.80
C MET A 26 21.13 -3.58 -1.68
N GLU A 27 21.05 -4.38 -0.62
CA GLU A 27 21.51 -5.76 -0.69
C GLU A 27 20.45 -6.55 -1.46
N GLN A 28 20.91 -7.45 -2.35
CA GLN A 28 20.07 -8.17 -3.31
C GLN A 28 19.06 -9.09 -2.61
N CYS A 29 17.92 -8.54 -2.19
CA CYS A 29 16.76 -9.34 -1.82
C CYS A 29 16.25 -10.10 -3.04
N THR A 30 15.87 -11.36 -2.83
CA THR A 30 15.11 -12.13 -3.83
C THR A 30 13.81 -11.40 -4.19
N GLU A 31 13.25 -11.70 -5.37
CA GLU A 31 11.97 -11.13 -5.79
C GLU A 31 10.85 -11.37 -4.77
N LEU A 32 10.89 -12.51 -4.06
CA LEU A 32 9.93 -12.85 -3.02
C LEU A 32 10.11 -11.98 -1.76
N GLU A 33 11.34 -11.79 -1.28
CA GLU A 33 11.62 -10.91 -0.15
C GLU A 33 11.20 -9.47 -0.46
N TRP A 34 11.46 -9.02 -1.69
CA TRP A 34 11.01 -7.71 -2.16
C TRP A 34 9.48 -7.63 -2.19
N ALA A 35 8.78 -8.65 -2.71
CA ALA A 35 7.32 -8.68 -2.72
C ALA A 35 6.72 -8.61 -1.31
N VAL A 36 7.30 -9.34 -0.35
CA VAL A 36 6.89 -9.28 1.07
C VAL A 36 7.12 -7.87 1.63
N GLN A 37 8.27 -7.26 1.37
CA GLN A 37 8.56 -5.89 1.81
C GLN A 37 7.59 -4.88 1.19
N VAL A 38 7.27 -5.03 -0.09
CA VAL A 38 6.28 -4.18 -0.79
C VAL A 38 4.91 -4.31 -0.15
N LEU A 39 4.47 -5.53 0.20
CA LEU A 39 3.20 -5.75 0.87
C LEU A 39 3.12 -5.05 2.24
N VAL A 40 4.19 -5.15 3.04
CA VAL A 40 4.27 -4.49 4.36
C VAL A 40 4.31 -2.97 4.20
N ASN A 41 5.15 -2.45 3.30
CA ASN A 41 5.27 -1.01 3.06
C ASN A 41 3.96 -0.41 2.53
N ASN A 42 3.24 -1.15 1.69
CA ASN A 42 1.93 -0.73 1.19
C ASN A 42 0.92 -0.61 2.33
N PHE A 43 0.83 -1.62 3.20
CA PHE A 43 -0.01 -1.55 4.38
C PHE A 43 0.33 -0.33 5.25
N ASP A 44 1.60 -0.12 5.53
CA ASP A 44 2.06 1.00 6.37
C ASP A 44 1.73 2.36 5.72
N LYS A 45 1.86 2.50 4.40
CA LYS A 45 1.51 3.70 3.61
C LYS A 45 0.05 4.15 3.80
N TYR A 46 -0.88 3.19 3.90
CA TYR A 46 -2.31 3.49 4.07
C TYR A 46 -2.79 3.39 5.52
N SER A 47 -1.97 2.85 6.42
CA SER A 47 -2.20 2.92 7.85
C SER A 47 -1.98 4.35 8.33
N SER A 48 -2.89 4.88 9.17
CA SER A 48 -2.79 6.28 9.61
C SER A 48 -1.54 6.51 10.46
N HIS A 49 -0.61 7.34 9.98
CA HIS A 49 0.67 7.68 10.63
C HIS A 49 0.54 8.61 11.86
N ARG A 50 -0.68 8.87 12.34
CA ARG A 50 -0.99 10.03 13.22
C ARG A 50 -0.94 9.78 14.72
N CYS A 51 -0.27 8.74 15.19
CA CYS A 51 -0.16 8.54 16.63
C CYS A 51 1.26 8.09 16.95
N CYS A 52 1.98 8.89 17.75
CA CYS A 52 3.20 8.50 18.47
C CYS A 52 2.92 7.41 19.54
N CYS A 53 1.89 6.61 19.31
CA CYS A 53 1.24 5.75 20.28
C CYS A 53 1.58 4.32 19.90
N LYS A 54 1.92 3.49 20.88
CA LYS A 54 2.24 2.06 20.73
C LYS A 54 1.05 1.19 20.24
N LYS A 55 0.01 1.79 19.67
CA LYS A 55 -1.15 1.05 19.17
C LYS A 55 -0.78 0.36 17.85
N PRO A 56 -1.28 -0.87 17.61
CA PRO A 56 -1.09 -1.54 16.35
C PRO A 56 -1.60 -0.66 15.21
N ARG A 57 -0.83 -0.60 14.11
CA ARG A 57 -1.19 0.15 12.92
C ARG A 57 -2.40 -0.50 12.27
N ARG A 58 -3.39 0.31 11.90
CA ARG A 58 -4.63 -0.15 11.27
C ARG A 58 -5.05 0.82 10.17
N ILE A 59 -5.66 0.27 9.13
CA ILE A 59 -6.19 1.03 7.99
C ILE A 59 -7.68 1.27 8.25
N THR A 60 -8.16 2.48 7.98
CA THR A 60 -9.61 2.73 8.01
C THR A 60 -10.26 2.20 6.73
N LYS A 61 -11.54 1.83 6.75
CA LYS A 61 -12.25 1.39 5.53
C LYS A 61 -12.11 2.37 4.36
N LYS A 62 -12.05 3.67 4.64
CA LYS A 62 -11.82 4.72 3.65
C LYS A 62 -10.44 4.64 3.01
N GLU A 63 -9.38 4.58 3.81
CA GLU A 63 -8.00 4.48 3.31
C GLU A 63 -7.77 3.15 2.58
N PHE A 64 -8.45 2.09 3.02
CA PHE A 64 -8.38 0.80 2.36
C PHE A 64 -9.01 0.81 0.96
N ARG A 65 -10.20 1.40 0.79
CA ARG A 65 -10.79 1.60 -0.55
C ARG A 65 -9.88 2.38 -1.47
N LYS A 66 -9.21 3.40 -0.93
CA LYS A 66 -8.23 4.20 -1.67
C LYS A 66 -7.04 3.35 -2.10
N MET A 67 -6.50 2.53 -1.20
CA MET A 67 -5.42 1.57 -1.50
C MET A 67 -5.79 0.64 -2.66
N LEU A 68 -6.95 -0.02 -2.58
CA LEU A 68 -7.41 -0.93 -3.64
C LEU A 68 -7.55 -0.21 -4.99
N SER A 69 -8.05 1.02 -4.97
CA SER A 69 -8.25 1.82 -6.19
C SER A 69 -6.95 2.33 -6.81
N HIS A 70 -5.87 2.44 -6.04
CA HIS A 70 -4.58 2.97 -6.51
C HIS A 70 -3.60 1.86 -6.86
N GLU A 71 -3.48 0.86 -5.99
CA GLU A 71 -2.45 -0.17 -6.05
C GLU A 71 -2.93 -1.41 -6.84
N LEU A 72 -4.24 -1.66 -6.87
CA LEU A 72 -4.87 -2.78 -7.59
C LEU A 72 -5.81 -2.30 -8.71
N ASN A 73 -5.59 -1.09 -9.21
CA ASN A 73 -6.44 -0.41 -10.19
C ASN A 73 -6.67 -1.21 -11.49
N HIS A 74 -5.66 -1.96 -11.95
CA HIS A 74 -5.72 -2.79 -13.16
C HIS A 74 -6.31 -4.17 -12.90
N MET A 75 -6.25 -4.65 -11.65
CA MET A 75 -6.79 -5.96 -11.23
C MET A 75 -8.28 -5.87 -10.87
N LEU A 76 -8.73 -4.70 -10.40
CA LEU A 76 -10.11 -4.42 -9.99
C LEU A 76 -10.86 -3.53 -11.01
N THR A 77 -10.54 -3.66 -12.29
CA THR A 77 -11.15 -2.86 -13.38
C THR A 77 -12.60 -3.26 -13.65
N ASP A 78 -12.93 -4.55 -13.55
CA ASP A 78 -14.28 -5.04 -13.77
C ASP A 78 -15.22 -4.69 -12.61
N THR A 79 -16.46 -4.34 -12.95
CA THR A 79 -17.54 -4.04 -12.01
C THR A 79 -17.85 -5.22 -11.08
N GLY A 80 -17.66 -6.45 -11.54
CA GLY A 80 -17.72 -7.66 -10.71
C GLY A 80 -16.62 -7.68 -9.64
N ASN A 81 -15.37 -7.40 -10.04
CA ASN A 81 -14.23 -7.34 -9.13
C ASN A 81 -14.35 -6.21 -8.10
N ARG A 82 -14.93 -5.06 -8.46
CA ARG A 82 -15.22 -3.97 -7.52
C ARG A 82 -16.27 -4.35 -6.48
N ARG A 83 -17.37 -4.99 -6.90
CA ARG A 83 -18.39 -5.49 -5.97
C ARG A 83 -17.84 -6.57 -5.03
N ALA A 84 -16.99 -7.46 -5.56
CA ALA A 84 -16.30 -8.45 -4.75
C ALA A 84 -15.36 -7.78 -3.74
N ALA A 85 -14.61 -6.75 -4.14
CA ALA A 85 -13.77 -5.96 -3.24
C ALA A 85 -14.59 -5.27 -2.14
N ASP A 86 -15.72 -4.63 -2.46
CA ASP A 86 -16.59 -4.02 -1.45
C ASP A 86 -17.21 -5.05 -0.49
N LYS A 87 -17.59 -6.23 -1.00
CA LYS A 87 -18.05 -7.34 -0.16
C LYS A 87 -16.94 -7.84 0.76
N LEU A 88 -15.73 -8.01 0.24
CA LEU A 88 -14.55 -8.39 1.00
C LEU A 88 -14.22 -7.37 2.10
N ILE A 89 -14.34 -6.06 1.83
CA ILE A 89 -14.17 -5.01 2.86
C ILE A 89 -15.17 -5.16 4.01
N CYS A 90 -16.40 -5.55 3.70
CA CYS A 90 -17.42 -5.80 4.71
C CYS A 90 -17.18 -7.10 5.49
N ASP A 91 -16.74 -8.15 4.79
CA ASP A 91 -16.53 -9.49 5.37
C ASP A 91 -15.26 -9.54 6.23
N LEU A 92 -14.24 -8.72 5.93
CA LEU A 92 -12.94 -8.72 6.62
C LEU A 92 -12.90 -7.93 7.92
N ASP A 93 -13.86 -7.06 8.19
CA ASP A 93 -14.01 -6.39 9.49
C ASP A 93 -14.67 -7.36 10.49
N GLU A 94 -14.03 -8.51 10.71
CA GLU A 94 -14.57 -9.65 11.47
C GLU A 94 -14.84 -9.26 12.94
N ASN A 95 -13.95 -8.45 13.50
CA ASN A 95 -14.09 -7.89 14.85
C ASN A 95 -15.03 -6.67 14.91
N LYS A 96 -15.52 -6.19 13.76
CA LYS A 96 -16.45 -5.06 13.60
C LYS A 96 -15.98 -3.77 14.27
N ASP A 97 -14.67 -3.58 14.39
CA ASP A 97 -14.11 -2.36 14.98
C ASP A 97 -13.96 -1.22 13.96
N GLY A 98 -14.32 -1.48 12.71
CA GLY A 98 -14.33 -0.49 11.63
C GLY A 98 -12.92 -0.19 11.09
N ARG A 99 -11.93 -0.99 11.47
CA ARG A 99 -10.54 -0.87 11.02
C ARG A 99 -10.03 -2.22 10.53
N ILE A 100 -8.98 -2.16 9.72
CA ILE A 100 -8.36 -3.32 9.10
C ILE A 100 -6.95 -3.45 9.68
N SER A 101 -6.72 -4.52 10.41
CA SER A 101 -5.42 -4.98 10.90
C SER A 101 -4.59 -5.57 9.76
N PHE A 102 -3.31 -5.84 10.04
CA PHE A 102 -2.43 -6.45 9.05
C PHE A 102 -2.87 -7.88 8.67
N GLU A 103 -3.38 -8.65 9.63
CA GLU A 103 -3.89 -10.01 9.37
C GLU A 103 -5.12 -9.98 8.46
N GLU A 104 -6.08 -9.09 8.72
CA GLU A 104 -7.26 -8.89 7.87
C GLU A 104 -6.85 -8.42 6.46
N TYR A 105 -5.84 -7.53 6.36
CA TYR A 105 -5.24 -7.14 5.08
C TYR A 105 -4.60 -8.34 4.35
N TRP A 106 -3.82 -9.18 5.04
CA TRP A 106 -3.15 -10.33 4.44
C TRP A 106 -4.14 -11.36 3.90
N THR A 107 -5.20 -11.64 4.66
CA THR A 107 -6.31 -12.51 4.23
C THR A 107 -6.93 -12.00 2.93
N LEU A 108 -7.11 -10.68 2.77
CA LEU A 108 -7.57 -10.12 1.50
C LEU A 108 -6.62 -10.42 0.35
N ILE A 109 -5.33 -10.12 0.54
CA ILE A 109 -4.31 -10.30 -0.51
C ILE A 109 -4.30 -11.76 -0.95
N GLY A 110 -4.39 -12.71 -0.02
CA GLY A 110 -4.57 -14.13 -0.32
C GLY A 110 -5.85 -14.44 -1.11
N GLY A 111 -6.96 -13.80 -0.76
CA GLY A 111 -8.24 -13.93 -1.48
C GLY A 111 -8.18 -13.42 -2.93
N ILE A 112 -7.46 -12.32 -3.18
CA ILE A 112 -7.25 -11.77 -4.54
C ILE A 112 -6.25 -12.62 -5.33
N ALA A 113 -5.19 -13.10 -4.68
CA ALA A 113 -4.16 -13.92 -5.31
C ALA A 113 -4.68 -15.32 -5.70
N SER A 114 -5.66 -15.87 -4.97
CA SER A 114 -6.15 -17.23 -5.18
C SER A 114 -6.76 -17.46 -6.59
N PRO A 115 -7.67 -16.60 -7.11
CA PRO A 115 -8.13 -16.68 -8.50
C PRO A 115 -6.99 -16.56 -9.52
N ILE A 116 -6.00 -15.70 -9.27
CA ILE A 116 -4.85 -15.51 -10.17
C ILE A 116 -3.98 -16.77 -10.20
N ALA A 117 -3.72 -17.37 -9.04
CA ALA A 117 -3.01 -18.64 -8.94
C ALA A 117 -3.73 -19.75 -9.72
N GLN A 118 -5.06 -19.76 -9.70
CA GLN A 118 -5.85 -20.70 -10.51
C GLN A 118 -5.70 -20.43 -12.02
N ILE A 119 -5.73 -19.16 -12.45
CA ILE A 119 -5.54 -18.77 -13.86
C ILE A 119 -4.15 -19.19 -14.36
N ILE A 120 -3.10 -18.89 -13.60
CA ILE A 120 -1.71 -19.26 -13.96
C ILE A 120 -1.60 -20.77 -14.14
N ARG A 121 -2.15 -21.55 -13.19
CA ARG A 121 -2.15 -23.02 -13.26
C ARG A 121 -2.94 -23.56 -14.46
N GLN A 122 -4.04 -22.90 -14.85
CA GLN A 122 -4.85 -23.28 -16.01
C GLN A 122 -4.15 -22.97 -17.34
N GLN A 123 -3.43 -21.84 -17.43
CA GLN A 123 -2.64 -21.50 -18.62
C GLN A 123 -1.52 -22.52 -18.86
N GLU A 124 -0.89 -23.04 -17.80
CA GLU A 124 0.12 -24.11 -17.90
C GLU A 124 -0.45 -25.45 -18.41
N GLN A 125 -1.75 -25.71 -18.19
CA GLN A 125 -2.43 -26.92 -18.65
C GLN A 125 -2.96 -26.78 -20.09
N GLY A 126 -3.39 -25.58 -20.49
CA GLY A 126 -3.81 -25.29 -21.87
C GLY A 126 -2.69 -25.40 -22.91
N VAL A 127 -1.44 -25.09 -22.53
CA VAL A 127 -0.26 -25.25 -23.41
C VAL A 127 0.09 -26.73 -23.67
N LYS A 128 -0.37 -27.66 -22.83
CA LYS A 128 -0.09 -29.10 -22.98
C LYS A 128 -1.01 -29.83 -23.96
N LEU A 129 -2.11 -29.22 -24.41
CA LEU A 129 -3.08 -29.83 -25.36
C LEU A 129 -2.86 -29.44 -26.82
N THR A 130 -1.82 -28.66 -27.14
CA THR A 130 -1.48 -28.25 -28.51
C THR A 130 -0.08 -28.69 -28.96
N LYS A 131 0.48 -29.75 -28.37
CA LYS A 131 1.70 -30.40 -28.86
C LYS A 131 1.45 -31.87 -29.14
#